data_AF-A0A6G1I6Q7-F1
#
_entry.id   AF-A0A6G1I6Q7-F1
#
_cell.length_a   1.000
_cell.length_b   1.000
_cell.length_c   1.000
_cell.angle_alpha   90.00
_cell.angle_beta   90.00
_cell.angle_gamma   90.00
#
_symmetry.space_group_name_H-M   'P 1'
#
loop_
_entity.id
_entity.type
_entity.pdbx_description
1 polymer ?
#
loop_
_entity_poly.entity_id
_entity_poly.type
_entity_poly.pdbx_seq_one_letter_code
_entity_poly.pdbx_strand_id
1 'polypeptide(L)'
;MCGRYASYLGPHIIRQQLEAAGMDVDYAPDDDDARETYNFPPGAFGLVYRADVPDYGAGPRQRPPRRDTSDCDKDRPEEATAQTEDSSSEGAQIHYRLQSMKWGLIPSWMTRKPDYQSMMKTINCRDDSLTENRGIWNSVKRRKRCIVICQGFYEWLKKGKEKVPHYVRRKDGQLMCFAGFWDCTKFEDSEEKLYTYTVITTDSNKQLKFLHDRMPVIFDLGSEAIRTWLDPKRVEWNKELQSLLTPFEGELDVYPVSKDVGKVGNNSPSFIIPINSKENKNNIANFFGNQQQAAKGKREASKLERGIANDVQGVQPSNEDRHIVDAETSEHNAPLPATPESKSKTLKREFDEFQDDKTVVASPPPHKAQKLAGTPLRKPQTRSTVKHKVQSAPSKNSARRTAIPPNAERGTQKITKFFGK
;
A
#
# COMPACT_ATOMS: atom_id res chain seq x y z
N MET A 1 3.38 -6.76 7.24
CA MET A 1 1.96 -6.52 6.89
C MET A 1 2.00 -5.56 5.72
N CYS A 2 1.45 -5.96 4.58
CA CYS A 2 1.48 -5.20 3.33
C CYS A 2 0.80 -3.83 3.51
N GLY A 3 1.58 -2.76 3.46
CA GLY A 3 1.09 -1.36 3.53
C GLY A 3 1.33 -0.57 2.24
N ARG A 4 1.81 -1.24 1.19
CA ARG A 4 2.09 -0.64 -0.11
C ARG A 4 2.13 -1.72 -1.18
N TYR A 5 1.56 -1.45 -2.34
CA TYR A 5 1.70 -2.32 -3.50
C TYR A 5 1.88 -1.53 -4.80
N ALA A 6 2.15 -2.22 -5.90
CA ALA A 6 2.26 -1.64 -7.23
C ALA A 6 1.07 -2.12 -8.08
N SER A 7 0.33 -1.17 -8.64
CA SER A 7 -0.80 -1.39 -9.55
C SER A 7 -0.63 -0.44 -10.73
N TYR A 8 0.31 -0.75 -11.62
CA TYR A 8 0.73 0.11 -12.72
C TYR A 8 0.21 -0.35 -14.10
N LEU A 9 -0.51 -1.47 -14.17
CA LEU A 9 -1.23 -1.86 -15.39
C LEU A 9 -2.64 -1.29 -15.36
N GLY A 10 -3.11 -0.82 -16.51
CA GLY A 10 -4.46 -0.32 -16.69
C GLY A 10 -5.53 -1.42 -16.60
N PRO A 11 -6.78 -1.05 -16.27
CA PRO A 11 -7.94 -1.94 -16.26
C PRO A 11 -8.05 -2.85 -17.48
N HIS A 12 -7.82 -2.35 -18.70
CA HIS A 12 -7.94 -3.17 -19.92
C HIS A 12 -6.93 -4.32 -19.96
N ILE A 13 -5.67 -4.08 -19.57
CA ILE A 13 -4.62 -5.12 -19.56
C ILE A 13 -4.94 -6.16 -18.48
N ILE A 14 -5.35 -5.69 -17.30
CA ILE A 14 -5.73 -6.57 -16.19
C ILE A 14 -6.91 -7.44 -16.61
N ARG A 15 -7.94 -6.86 -17.23
CA ARG A 15 -9.09 -7.59 -17.76
C ARG A 15 -8.65 -8.68 -18.74
N GLN A 16 -7.81 -8.35 -19.72
CA GLN A 16 -7.30 -9.32 -20.69
C GLN A 16 -6.56 -10.49 -20.00
N GLN A 17 -5.77 -10.21 -18.97
CA GLN A 17 -5.05 -11.25 -18.22
C GLN A 17 -5.98 -12.13 -17.38
N LEU A 18 -7.04 -11.55 -16.80
CA LEU A 18 -8.08 -12.31 -16.08
C LEU A 18 -8.84 -13.24 -17.05
N GLU A 19 -9.30 -12.71 -18.18
CA GLU A 19 -10.05 -13.47 -19.20
C GLU A 19 -9.18 -14.59 -19.81
N ALA A 20 -7.90 -14.32 -20.08
CA ALA A 20 -6.95 -15.33 -20.56
C ALA A 20 -6.72 -16.47 -19.55
N ALA A 21 -6.97 -16.23 -18.26
CA ALA A 21 -6.92 -17.23 -17.20
C ALA A 21 -8.28 -17.91 -16.92
N GLY A 22 -9.29 -17.68 -17.76
CA GLY A 22 -10.62 -18.24 -17.60
C GLY A 22 -11.38 -17.65 -16.40
N MET A 23 -11.14 -16.37 -16.12
CA MET A 23 -11.89 -15.57 -15.14
C MET A 23 -12.75 -14.55 -15.90
N ASP A 24 -14.07 -14.71 -15.85
CA ASP A 24 -14.99 -13.82 -16.56
C ASP A 24 -14.97 -12.41 -15.96
N VAL A 25 -15.10 -11.38 -16.81
CA VAL A 25 -15.15 -9.98 -16.41
C VAL A 25 -16.26 -9.27 -17.18
N ASP A 26 -17.49 -9.31 -16.65
CA ASP A 26 -18.66 -8.71 -17.28
C ASP A 26 -18.62 -7.18 -17.25
N TYR A 27 -18.05 -6.61 -16.19
CA TYR A 27 -17.93 -5.16 -16.01
C TYR A 27 -16.50 -4.79 -15.60
N ALA A 28 -15.96 -3.74 -16.20
CA ALA A 28 -14.68 -3.16 -15.82
C ALA A 28 -14.76 -1.62 -15.90
N PRO A 29 -14.03 -0.89 -15.04
CA PRO A 29 -13.93 0.56 -15.15
C PRO A 29 -13.14 0.95 -16.41
N ASP A 30 -13.33 2.19 -16.86
CA ASP A 30 -12.49 2.76 -17.92
C ASP A 30 -11.07 2.99 -17.39
N ASP A 31 -10.09 3.09 -18.30
CA ASP A 31 -8.68 3.23 -17.90
C ASP A 31 -8.41 4.50 -17.09
N ASP A 32 -9.19 5.56 -17.31
CA ASP A 32 -9.08 6.84 -16.61
C ASP A 32 -9.63 6.79 -15.16
N ASP A 33 -10.44 5.78 -14.82
CA ASP A 33 -11.09 5.63 -13.51
C ASP A 33 -10.22 4.92 -12.47
N ALA A 34 -9.12 4.31 -12.90
CA ALA A 34 -8.24 3.52 -12.06
C ALA A 34 -6.85 4.14 -11.98
N ARG A 35 -6.35 4.32 -10.76
CA ARG A 35 -5.04 4.92 -10.55
C ARG A 35 -3.93 3.91 -10.88
N GLU A 36 -3.25 4.14 -12.00
CA GLU A 36 -1.99 3.47 -12.32
C GLU A 36 -0.82 4.06 -11.50
N THR A 37 -0.24 3.24 -10.64
CA THR A 37 0.91 3.67 -9.85
C THR A 37 1.80 2.52 -9.40
N TYR A 38 3.10 2.78 -9.45
CA TYR A 38 4.14 1.93 -8.88
C TYR A 38 4.20 2.02 -7.35
N ASN A 39 3.44 2.92 -6.70
CA ASN A 39 3.56 3.19 -5.26
C ASN A 39 2.18 3.41 -4.61
N PHE A 40 1.30 2.41 -4.70
CA PHE A 40 -0.12 2.49 -4.35
C PHE A 40 -0.36 2.54 -2.82
N PRO A 41 -0.75 3.69 -2.23
CA PRO A 41 -0.87 3.82 -0.79
C PRO A 41 -2.29 3.50 -0.27
N PRO A 42 -2.43 3.16 1.02
CA PRO A 42 -3.74 3.11 1.66
C PRO A 42 -4.52 4.43 1.50
N GLY A 43 -5.83 4.31 1.33
CA GLY A 43 -6.74 5.43 1.06
C GLY A 43 -6.87 5.81 -0.43
N ALA A 44 -6.06 5.25 -1.33
CA ALA A 44 -6.24 5.37 -2.77
C ALA A 44 -7.25 4.35 -3.32
N PHE A 45 -7.74 4.57 -4.55
CA PHE A 45 -8.70 3.72 -5.25
C PHE A 45 -7.98 2.74 -6.17
N GLY A 46 -8.18 1.44 -5.94
CA GLY A 46 -7.48 0.35 -6.62
C GLY A 46 -8.46 -0.68 -7.17
N LEU A 47 -7.96 -1.53 -8.06
CA LEU A 47 -8.77 -2.49 -8.79
C LEU A 47 -9.05 -3.74 -7.95
N VAL A 48 -10.34 -4.01 -7.80
CA VAL A 48 -10.87 -5.13 -7.03
C VAL A 48 -11.78 -5.95 -7.92
N TYR A 49 -11.49 -7.25 -8.04
CA TYR A 49 -12.29 -8.23 -8.74
C TYR A 49 -13.25 -8.94 -7.76
N ARG A 50 -14.54 -9.02 -8.10
CA ARG A 50 -15.57 -9.60 -7.22
C ARG A 50 -16.77 -10.10 -8.00
N ALA A 51 -17.56 -10.98 -7.39
CA ALA A 51 -18.90 -11.30 -7.87
C ALA A 51 -19.78 -10.05 -7.86
N ASP A 52 -20.60 -9.93 -8.91
CA ASP A 52 -21.61 -8.89 -9.03
C ASP A 52 -22.83 -9.26 -8.17
N VAL A 53 -22.89 -8.64 -6.99
CA VAL A 53 -23.93 -8.87 -6.00
C VAL A 53 -24.36 -7.53 -5.40
N PRO A 54 -25.58 -7.43 -4.84
CA PRO A 54 -26.05 -6.20 -4.22
C PRO A 54 -25.08 -5.64 -3.15
N ASP A 55 -25.20 -4.35 -2.83
CA ASP A 55 -24.30 -3.66 -1.88
C ASP A 55 -24.30 -4.26 -0.47
N TYR A 56 -25.36 -4.99 -0.09
CA TYR A 56 -25.44 -5.72 1.17
C TYR A 56 -24.70 -7.07 1.14
N GLY A 57 -24.12 -7.46 0.00
CA GLY A 57 -23.40 -8.70 -0.23
C GLY A 57 -24.27 -9.81 -0.83
N ALA A 58 -23.66 -10.98 -1.01
CA ALA A 58 -24.33 -12.15 -1.58
C ALA A 58 -25.46 -12.73 -0.69
N GLY A 59 -26.38 -13.48 -1.30
CA GLY A 59 -27.50 -14.13 -0.62
C GLY A 59 -28.66 -13.20 -0.27
N PRO A 60 -29.73 -13.72 0.36
CA PRO A 60 -30.91 -12.93 0.69
C PRO A 60 -30.61 -11.86 1.75
N ARG A 61 -31.21 -10.67 1.61
CA ARG A 61 -31.02 -9.56 2.56
C ARG A 61 -31.45 -10.00 3.97
N GLN A 62 -30.51 -9.99 4.92
CA GLN A 62 -30.86 -10.23 6.33
C GLN A 62 -31.69 -9.03 6.84
N ARG A 63 -32.97 -9.27 7.15
CA ARG A 63 -33.76 -8.29 7.90
C ARG A 63 -33.16 -8.19 9.31
N PRO A 64 -33.00 -6.98 9.88
CA PRO A 64 -32.64 -6.88 11.29
C PRO A 64 -33.69 -7.62 12.12
N PRO A 65 -33.28 -8.31 13.21
CA PRO A 65 -34.26 -8.93 14.11
C PRO A 65 -35.23 -7.84 14.56
N ARG A 66 -36.54 -8.08 14.39
CA ARG A 66 -37.57 -7.21 14.96
C ARG A 66 -37.24 -7.11 16.45
N ARG A 67 -36.99 -5.90 16.95
CA ARG A 67 -37.09 -5.68 18.39
C ARG A 67 -38.56 -5.94 18.71
N ASP A 68 -38.83 -6.95 19.51
CA ASP A 68 -40.13 -7.10 20.16
C ASP A 68 -40.28 -5.89 21.09
N THR A 69 -40.74 -4.77 20.54
CA THR A 69 -41.42 -3.76 21.32
C THR A 69 -42.83 -4.28 21.48
N SER A 70 -43.08 -4.94 22.61
CA SER A 70 -44.42 -5.05 23.15
C SER A 70 -44.92 -3.63 23.46
N ASP A 71 -45.57 -2.99 22.49
CA ASP A 71 -46.74 -2.18 22.79
C ASP A 71 -47.56 -1.86 21.55
N CYS A 72 -48.86 -1.76 21.78
CA CYS A 72 -49.99 -1.54 20.89
C CYS A 72 -49.77 -0.64 19.66
N ASP A 73 -49.98 -1.20 18.47
CA ASP A 73 -50.64 -0.51 17.35
C ASP A 73 -51.24 -1.59 16.42
N LYS A 74 -52.49 -1.97 16.72
CA LYS A 74 -53.39 -2.54 15.72
C LYS A 74 -53.91 -1.35 14.93
N ASP A 75 -53.98 -1.49 13.60
CA ASP A 75 -54.45 -0.48 12.64
C ASP A 75 -53.35 0.33 11.94
N ARG A 76 -52.53 -0.38 11.15
CA ARG A 76 -51.93 0.20 9.95
C ARG A 76 -52.19 -0.74 8.77
N PRO A 77 -52.80 -0.27 7.67
CA PRO A 77 -53.19 -1.13 6.56
C PRO A 77 -51.96 -1.77 5.92
N GLU A 78 -52.07 -3.06 5.65
CA GLU A 78 -51.12 -3.85 4.87
C GLU A 78 -51.05 -3.29 3.44
N GLU A 79 -50.12 -2.37 3.22
CA GLU A 79 -49.75 -1.95 1.87
C GLU A 79 -48.97 -3.08 1.20
N ALA A 80 -49.69 -3.77 0.30
CA ALA A 80 -49.24 -4.51 -0.87
C ALA A 80 -47.83 -5.11 -0.76
N THR A 81 -47.81 -6.41 -0.50
CA THR A 81 -46.76 -7.33 -0.93
C THR A 81 -46.39 -7.06 -2.39
N ALA A 82 -45.36 -6.25 -2.61
CA ALA A 82 -44.60 -6.29 -3.85
C ALA A 82 -44.03 -7.71 -3.96
N GLN A 83 -44.60 -8.46 -4.89
CA GLN A 83 -44.08 -9.73 -5.38
C GLN A 83 -42.59 -9.54 -5.63
N THR A 84 -41.77 -10.03 -4.70
CA THR A 84 -40.37 -10.28 -4.98
C THR A 84 -40.42 -11.63 -5.66
N GLU A 85 -40.30 -11.61 -6.99
CA GLU A 85 -40.03 -12.78 -7.78
C GLU A 85 -38.82 -13.47 -7.16
N ASP A 86 -39.10 -14.49 -6.37
CA ASP A 86 -38.14 -15.44 -5.84
C ASP A 86 -37.71 -16.31 -7.01
N SER A 87 -36.92 -15.73 -7.91
CA SER A 87 -36.23 -16.47 -8.96
C SER A 87 -35.07 -17.22 -8.32
N SER A 88 -35.43 -18.29 -7.62
CA SER A 88 -34.59 -19.47 -7.43
C SER A 88 -34.33 -20.10 -8.81
N SER A 89 -33.59 -19.37 -9.65
CA SER A 89 -33.06 -19.90 -10.90
C SER A 89 -31.84 -20.74 -10.54
N GLU A 90 -32.07 -22.04 -10.37
CA GLU A 90 -31.03 -23.06 -10.50
C GLU A 90 -30.43 -22.93 -11.91
N GLY A 91 -29.45 -22.05 -12.06
CA GLY A 91 -28.84 -21.72 -13.35
C GLY A 91 -28.51 -20.25 -13.60
N ALA A 92 -28.78 -19.32 -12.66
CA ALA A 92 -28.29 -17.95 -12.80
C ALA A 92 -26.77 -17.94 -12.99
N GLN A 93 -26.33 -17.47 -14.16
CA GLN A 93 -24.93 -17.25 -14.45
C GLN A 93 -24.39 -16.22 -13.45
N ILE A 94 -23.24 -16.53 -12.84
CA ILE A 94 -22.60 -15.63 -11.91
C ILE A 94 -21.83 -14.60 -12.74
N HIS A 95 -22.23 -13.34 -12.63
CA HIS A 95 -21.48 -12.24 -13.22
C HIS A 95 -20.39 -11.76 -12.27
N TYR A 96 -19.29 -11.31 -12.84
CA TYR A 96 -18.14 -10.79 -12.13
C TYR A 96 -17.78 -9.40 -12.65
N ARG A 97 -17.22 -8.59 -11.76
CA ARG A 97 -16.80 -7.23 -12.10
C ARG A 97 -15.45 -6.90 -11.52
N LEU A 98 -14.68 -6.15 -12.32
CA LEU A 98 -13.58 -5.35 -11.87
C LEU A 98 -14.14 -3.97 -11.45
N GLN A 99 -13.75 -3.48 -10.28
CA GLN A 99 -14.28 -2.23 -9.74
C GLN A 99 -13.18 -1.45 -9.03
N SER A 100 -13.16 -0.13 -9.23
CA SER A 100 -12.31 0.80 -8.49
C SER A 100 -12.87 1.01 -7.07
N MET A 101 -12.09 0.67 -6.04
CA MET A 101 -12.50 0.74 -4.63
C MET A 101 -11.41 1.34 -3.76
N LYS A 102 -11.77 2.04 -2.67
CA LYS A 102 -10.82 2.66 -1.77
C LYS A 102 -10.17 1.67 -0.79
N TRP A 103 -8.84 1.67 -0.68
CA TRP A 103 -8.14 0.82 0.28
C TRP A 103 -8.24 1.33 1.72
N GLY A 104 -8.77 0.49 2.61
CA GLY A 104 -9.06 0.82 4.00
C GLY A 104 -10.56 0.67 4.24
N LEU A 105 -10.98 -0.49 4.74
CA LEU A 105 -12.38 -0.86 4.86
C LEU A 105 -13.15 0.09 5.80
N ILE A 106 -14.29 0.57 5.34
CA ILE A 106 -15.25 1.37 6.10
C ILE A 106 -16.59 0.61 6.10
N PRO A 107 -17.06 0.16 7.27
CA PRO A 107 -18.28 -0.64 7.33
C PRO A 107 -19.52 0.13 6.93
N SER A 108 -20.51 -0.58 6.38
CA SER A 108 -21.78 0.01 5.96
C SER A 108 -22.61 0.63 7.09
N TRP A 109 -22.36 0.25 8.35
CA TRP A 109 -23.04 0.83 9.52
C TRP A 109 -22.39 2.13 10.03
N MET A 110 -21.22 2.49 9.51
CA MET A 110 -20.54 3.73 9.88
C MET A 110 -21.10 4.89 9.05
N THR A 111 -21.78 5.83 9.71
CA THR A 111 -22.43 6.97 9.04
C THR A 111 -21.53 8.20 8.85
N ARG A 112 -20.40 8.27 9.58
CA ARG A 112 -19.43 9.36 9.51
C ARG A 112 -18.11 8.91 8.90
N LYS A 113 -17.47 9.80 8.15
CA LYS A 113 -16.13 9.54 7.60
C LYS A 113 -15.12 9.33 8.74
N PRO A 114 -14.40 8.19 8.78
CA PRO A 114 -13.37 7.96 9.78
C PRO A 114 -12.15 8.86 9.53
N ASP A 115 -11.40 9.13 10.59
CA ASP A 115 -10.08 9.75 10.47
C ASP A 115 -9.07 8.79 9.80
N TYR A 116 -7.92 9.34 9.40
CA TYR A 116 -6.88 8.58 8.72
C TYR A 116 -6.35 7.43 9.59
N GLN A 117 -6.14 7.66 10.88
CA GLN A 117 -5.65 6.66 11.84
C GLN A 117 -6.60 5.47 11.98
N SER A 118 -7.91 5.71 12.01
CA SER A 118 -8.92 4.64 12.07
C SER A 118 -8.96 3.86 10.77
N MET A 119 -8.89 4.53 9.62
CA MET A 119 -8.78 3.88 8.31
C MET A 119 -7.52 3.02 8.20
N MET A 120 -6.38 3.47 8.74
CA MET A 120 -5.14 2.67 8.76
C MET A 120 -5.27 1.34 9.49
N LYS A 121 -6.20 1.23 10.46
CA LYS A 121 -6.44 -0.03 11.20
C LYS A 121 -7.20 -1.07 10.37
N THR A 122 -7.83 -0.66 9.27
CA THR A 122 -8.69 -1.52 8.45
C THR A 122 -8.13 -1.82 7.05
N ILE A 123 -6.88 -1.43 6.80
CA ILE A 123 -6.19 -1.71 5.52
C ILE A 123 -5.87 -3.21 5.37
N ASN A 124 -5.65 -3.90 6.49
CA ASN A 124 -5.39 -5.33 6.55
C ASN A 124 -6.32 -6.02 7.56
N CYS A 125 -6.71 -7.24 7.25
CA CYS A 125 -7.41 -8.17 8.12
C CYS A 125 -6.48 -9.38 8.35
N ARG A 126 -6.29 -9.81 9.59
CA ARG A 126 -5.53 -11.04 9.87
C ARG A 126 -6.47 -12.24 9.79
N ASP A 127 -6.03 -13.30 9.14
CA ASP A 127 -6.75 -14.58 9.04
C ASP A 127 -7.15 -15.17 10.39
N ASP A 128 -6.30 -15.04 11.41
CA ASP A 128 -6.58 -15.43 12.80
C ASP A 128 -7.80 -14.72 13.41
N SER A 129 -8.07 -13.49 12.99
CA SER A 129 -9.16 -12.68 13.52
C SER A 129 -10.51 -13.09 12.94
N LEU A 130 -10.52 -13.97 11.93
CA LEU A 130 -11.73 -14.45 11.26
C LEU A 130 -12.34 -15.68 11.92
N THR A 131 -11.59 -16.38 12.78
CA THR A 131 -12.12 -17.49 13.58
C THR A 131 -13.09 -17.00 14.64
N GLU A 132 -12.90 -15.79 15.14
CA GLU A 132 -13.81 -15.16 16.08
C GLU A 132 -14.98 -14.47 15.34
N ASN A 133 -16.20 -14.65 15.83
CA ASN A 133 -17.39 -13.95 15.32
C ASN A 133 -17.51 -12.57 15.98
N ARG A 134 -16.43 -11.77 15.95
CA ARG A 134 -16.34 -10.48 16.63
C ARG A 134 -15.79 -9.40 15.71
N GLY A 135 -16.14 -8.16 16.04
CA GLY A 135 -15.61 -6.97 15.38
C GLY A 135 -16.10 -6.77 13.95
N ILE A 136 -15.35 -5.93 13.25
CA ILE A 136 -15.71 -5.33 11.97
C ILE A 136 -15.79 -6.37 10.84
N TRP A 137 -15.01 -7.46 10.93
CA TRP A 137 -14.92 -8.47 9.87
C TRP A 137 -16.16 -9.36 9.79
N ASN A 138 -16.91 -9.48 10.89
CA ASN A 138 -18.09 -10.35 10.94
C ASN A 138 -19.20 -9.88 9.98
N SER A 139 -19.30 -8.57 9.70
CA SER A 139 -20.29 -8.04 8.75
C SER A 139 -19.94 -8.32 7.29
N VAL A 140 -18.66 -8.58 6.98
CA VAL A 140 -18.19 -8.73 5.59
C VAL A 140 -17.80 -10.17 5.23
N LYS A 141 -17.23 -10.95 6.18
CA LYS A 141 -16.59 -12.24 5.88
C LYS A 141 -17.51 -13.27 5.21
N ARG A 142 -18.79 -13.23 5.54
CA ARG A 142 -19.81 -14.16 5.05
C ARG A 142 -20.18 -13.94 3.58
N ARG A 143 -20.14 -12.70 3.09
CA ARG A 143 -20.90 -12.31 1.87
C ARG A 143 -20.22 -11.25 1.01
N LYS A 144 -19.17 -10.60 1.49
CA LYS A 144 -18.50 -9.47 0.82
C LYS A 144 -17.03 -9.77 0.61
N ARG A 145 -16.77 -10.88 -0.08
CA ARG A 145 -15.44 -11.35 -0.47
C ARG A 145 -15.05 -10.75 -1.82
N CYS A 146 -13.77 -10.43 -1.97
CA CYS A 146 -13.20 -9.93 -3.21
C CYS A 146 -11.75 -10.38 -3.39
N ILE A 147 -11.19 -10.12 -4.56
CA ILE A 147 -9.78 -10.27 -4.91
C ILE A 147 -9.22 -8.89 -5.22
N VAL A 148 -8.15 -8.48 -4.52
CA VAL A 148 -7.41 -7.25 -4.85
C VAL A 148 -6.33 -7.60 -5.86
N ILE A 149 -6.34 -6.93 -7.01
CA ILE A 149 -5.42 -7.23 -8.11
C ILE A 149 -4.25 -6.24 -8.09
N CYS A 150 -3.02 -6.75 -8.15
CA CYS A 150 -1.82 -5.93 -8.30
C CYS A 150 -0.67 -6.70 -8.98
N GLN A 151 0.45 -6.06 -9.30
CA GLN A 151 1.62 -6.73 -9.90
C GLN A 151 2.66 -7.17 -8.86
N GLY A 152 2.51 -6.74 -7.62
CA GLY A 152 3.45 -7.01 -6.53
C GLY A 152 3.29 -6.03 -5.39
N PHE A 153 3.91 -6.35 -4.25
CA PHE A 153 3.81 -5.54 -3.04
C PHE A 153 5.17 -5.18 -2.47
N TYR A 154 5.19 -4.16 -1.62
CA TYR A 154 6.39 -3.76 -0.91
C TYR A 154 6.31 -4.15 0.55
N GLU A 155 7.46 -4.54 1.09
CA GLU A 155 7.63 -4.76 2.52
C GLU A 155 9.01 -4.28 2.95
N TRP A 156 9.12 -3.82 4.20
CA TRP A 156 10.33 -3.15 4.69
C TRP A 156 11.09 -4.03 5.66
N LEU A 157 12.28 -4.46 5.25
CA LEU A 157 13.23 -5.15 6.12
C LEU A 157 13.76 -4.16 7.16
N LYS A 158 13.51 -4.42 8.44
CA LYS A 158 14.03 -3.62 9.55
C LYS A 158 15.47 -4.02 9.85
N LYS A 159 16.42 -3.11 9.63
CA LYS A 159 17.83 -3.26 10.01
C LYS A 159 18.17 -2.19 11.04
N GLY A 160 17.97 -2.52 12.32
CA GLY A 160 18.09 -1.55 13.41
C GLY A 160 17.09 -0.40 13.24
N LYS A 161 17.59 0.83 13.07
CA LYS A 161 16.77 2.03 12.82
C LYS A 161 16.40 2.22 11.35
N GLU A 162 17.10 1.56 10.43
CA GLU A 162 16.86 1.68 9.00
C GLU A 162 15.80 0.70 8.53
N LYS A 163 15.05 1.12 7.50
CA LYS A 163 14.09 0.27 6.79
C LYS A 163 14.50 0.18 5.33
N VAL A 164 14.75 -1.03 4.87
CA VAL A 164 15.12 -1.30 3.47
C VAL A 164 13.89 -1.84 2.73
N PRO A 165 13.30 -1.08 1.79
CA PRO A 165 12.16 -1.57 1.02
C PRO A 165 12.59 -2.71 0.11
N HIS A 166 11.80 -3.77 0.10
CA HIS A 166 11.87 -4.86 -0.85
C HIS A 166 10.59 -4.88 -1.66
N TYR A 167 10.71 -5.13 -2.95
CA TYR A 167 9.57 -5.46 -3.81
C TYR A 167 9.45 -6.97 -3.92
N VAL A 168 8.22 -7.44 -3.78
CA VAL A 168 7.83 -8.85 -3.86
C VAL A 168 6.87 -9.01 -5.02
N ARG A 169 7.21 -9.89 -5.95
CA ARG A 169 6.34 -10.25 -7.08
C ARG A 169 6.37 -11.77 -7.32
N ARG A 170 5.42 -12.28 -8.11
CA ARG A 170 5.45 -13.68 -8.52
C ARG A 170 6.60 -13.89 -9.50
N LYS A 171 7.32 -15.00 -9.36
CA LYS A 171 8.43 -15.36 -10.25
C LYS A 171 7.97 -15.69 -11.67
N ASP A 172 6.74 -16.19 -11.80
CA ASP A 172 6.10 -16.49 -13.08
C ASP A 172 5.58 -15.24 -13.83
N GLY A 173 5.67 -14.05 -13.22
CA GLY A 173 5.21 -12.79 -13.82
C GLY A 173 3.69 -12.60 -13.83
N GLN A 174 2.92 -13.53 -13.24
CA GLN A 174 1.47 -13.39 -13.13
C GLN A 174 1.06 -12.30 -12.12
N LEU A 175 -0.20 -11.88 -12.20
CA LEU A 175 -0.81 -10.97 -11.24
C LEU A 175 -0.84 -11.57 -9.83
N MET A 176 -0.72 -10.68 -8.84
CA MET A 176 -1.04 -10.99 -7.46
C MET A 176 -2.55 -10.87 -7.24
N CYS A 177 -3.18 -11.99 -6.90
CA CYS A 177 -4.59 -12.05 -6.54
C CYS A 177 -4.73 -12.13 -5.01
N PHE A 178 -4.78 -10.98 -4.32
CA PHE A 178 -4.88 -10.99 -2.87
C PHE A 178 -6.31 -11.27 -2.41
N ALA A 179 -6.50 -12.17 -1.45
CA ALA A 179 -7.78 -12.34 -0.81
C ALA A 179 -8.15 -11.07 -0.03
N GLY A 180 -9.39 -10.61 -0.17
CA GLY A 180 -9.87 -9.40 0.49
C GLY A 180 -11.35 -9.47 0.86
N PHE A 181 -11.75 -8.48 1.64
CA PHE A 181 -13.17 -8.16 1.84
C PHE A 181 -13.45 -6.75 1.34
N TRP A 182 -14.70 -6.53 0.96
CA TRP A 182 -15.20 -5.22 0.57
C TRP A 182 -16.41 -4.81 1.43
N ASP A 183 -16.72 -3.52 1.45
CA ASP A 183 -17.97 -3.00 1.96
C ASP A 183 -18.38 -1.73 1.21
N CYS A 184 -19.65 -1.40 1.26
CA CYS A 184 -20.23 -0.21 0.66
C CYS A 184 -20.92 0.60 1.75
N THR A 185 -20.49 1.85 1.93
CA THR A 185 -21.11 2.78 2.87
C THR A 185 -21.60 4.02 2.14
N LYS A 186 -22.63 4.66 2.69
CA LYS A 186 -23.12 5.98 2.29
C LYS A 186 -23.07 6.87 3.53
N PHE A 187 -22.31 7.95 3.46
CA PHE A 187 -22.18 8.87 4.59
C PHE A 187 -23.37 9.83 4.65
N GLU A 188 -23.67 10.36 5.85
CA GLU A 188 -24.74 11.35 6.05
C GLU A 188 -24.51 12.64 5.26
N ASP A 189 -23.25 12.98 4.96
CA ASP A 189 -22.85 14.19 4.26
C ASP A 189 -22.65 14.01 2.76
N SER A 190 -23.03 12.87 2.18
CA SER A 190 -22.79 12.55 0.78
C SER A 190 -23.90 11.68 0.18
N GLU A 191 -24.34 12.02 -1.02
CA GLU A 191 -25.26 11.19 -1.79
C GLU A 191 -24.56 10.00 -2.47
N GLU A 192 -23.23 10.03 -2.55
CA GLU A 192 -22.43 9.02 -3.23
C GLU A 192 -22.12 7.82 -2.33
N LYS A 193 -22.15 6.64 -2.94
CA LYS A 193 -21.72 5.40 -2.29
C LYS A 193 -20.20 5.29 -2.35
N LEU A 194 -19.58 4.96 -1.23
CA LEU A 194 -18.16 4.66 -1.15
C LEU A 194 -17.94 3.16 -0.99
N TYR A 195 -17.33 2.55 -2.00
CA TYR A 195 -16.83 1.19 -1.94
C TYR A 195 -15.42 1.18 -1.36
N THR A 196 -15.20 0.33 -0.37
CA THR A 196 -13.92 0.19 0.32
C THR A 196 -13.53 -1.27 0.45
N TYR A 197 -12.24 -1.54 0.61
CA TYR A 197 -11.76 -2.90 0.77
C TYR A 197 -10.60 -3.03 1.78
N THR A 198 -10.34 -4.27 2.21
CA THR A 198 -9.21 -4.67 3.05
C THR A 198 -8.48 -5.86 2.41
N VAL A 199 -7.19 -6.00 2.70
CA VAL A 199 -6.39 -7.16 2.28
C VAL A 199 -6.31 -8.15 3.45
N ILE A 200 -6.57 -9.43 3.18
CA ILE A 200 -6.38 -10.48 4.18
C ILE A 200 -4.91 -10.88 4.20
N THR A 201 -4.36 -11.02 5.40
CA THR A 201 -2.98 -11.43 5.65
C THR A 201 -2.95 -12.73 6.44
N THR A 202 -1.93 -13.53 6.19
CA THR A 202 -1.61 -14.79 6.88
C THR A 202 -0.13 -14.78 7.28
N ASP A 203 0.35 -15.87 7.87
CA ASP A 203 1.75 -16.03 8.23
C ASP A 203 2.66 -16.04 7.00
N SER A 204 3.88 -15.51 7.13
CA SER A 204 4.84 -15.54 6.03
C SER A 204 5.32 -16.96 5.72
N ASN A 205 5.42 -17.26 4.42
CA ASN A 205 6.10 -18.45 3.93
C ASN A 205 7.63 -18.38 4.15
N LYS A 206 8.34 -19.47 3.85
CA LYS A 206 9.81 -19.55 4.03
C LYS A 206 10.57 -18.46 3.28
N GLN A 207 10.08 -18.05 2.11
CA GLN A 207 10.71 -17.04 1.26
C GLN A 207 10.62 -15.62 1.86
N LEU A 208 9.57 -15.31 2.63
CA LEU A 208 9.32 -13.98 3.20
C LEU A 208 9.64 -13.86 4.70
N LYS A 209 9.93 -14.97 5.40
CA LYS A 209 10.21 -14.97 6.85
C LYS A 209 11.34 -14.03 7.27
N PHE A 210 12.36 -13.85 6.42
CA PHE A 210 13.45 -12.91 6.72
C PHE A 210 13.02 -11.44 6.66
N LEU A 211 11.94 -11.15 5.92
CA LEU A 211 11.46 -9.81 5.60
C LEU A 211 10.38 -9.33 6.59
N HIS A 212 9.37 -10.16 6.85
CA HIS A 212 8.28 -9.89 7.78
C HIS A 212 7.64 -11.20 8.25
N ASP A 213 6.98 -11.20 9.41
CA ASP A 213 6.22 -12.34 9.94
C ASP A 213 4.87 -12.60 9.23
N ARG A 214 4.41 -11.68 8.38
CA ARG A 214 3.09 -11.74 7.73
C ARG A 214 3.19 -11.40 6.26
N MET A 215 2.35 -12.03 5.45
CA MET A 215 2.18 -11.75 4.03
C MET A 215 0.70 -11.66 3.66
N PRO A 216 0.33 -11.03 2.53
CA PRO A 216 -1.01 -11.18 1.96
C PRO A 216 -1.33 -12.65 1.69
N VAL A 217 -2.60 -13.04 1.80
CA VAL A 217 -3.07 -14.30 1.22
C VAL A 217 -3.14 -14.11 -0.29
N ILE A 218 -2.40 -14.91 -1.05
CA ILE A 218 -2.26 -14.79 -2.50
C ILE A 218 -2.83 -16.06 -3.14
N PHE A 219 -3.84 -15.92 -4.00
CA PHE A 219 -4.33 -17.03 -4.80
C PHE A 219 -3.63 -17.11 -6.15
N ASP A 220 -3.61 -18.31 -6.72
CA ASP A 220 -3.22 -18.51 -8.11
C ASP A 220 -4.30 -17.98 -9.05
N LEU A 221 -3.85 -17.32 -10.11
CA LEU A 221 -4.71 -16.74 -11.13
C LEU A 221 -5.52 -17.86 -11.80
N GLY A 222 -6.85 -17.69 -11.89
CA GLY A 222 -7.75 -18.69 -12.48
C GLY A 222 -7.96 -19.97 -11.66
N SER A 223 -7.51 -20.02 -10.40
CA SER A 223 -7.62 -21.21 -9.55
C SER A 223 -9.03 -21.47 -9.02
N GLU A 224 -9.31 -22.73 -8.66
CA GLU A 224 -10.52 -23.13 -7.93
C GLU A 224 -10.66 -22.44 -6.58
N ALA A 225 -9.55 -22.04 -5.96
CA ALA A 225 -9.57 -21.26 -4.72
C ALA A 225 -10.25 -19.90 -4.94
N ILE A 226 -9.98 -19.20 -6.05
CA ILE A 226 -10.66 -17.96 -6.40
C ILE A 226 -12.15 -18.20 -6.65
N ARG A 227 -12.50 -19.25 -7.41
CA ARG A 227 -13.91 -19.60 -7.69
C ARG A 227 -14.68 -19.87 -6.39
N THR A 228 -14.11 -20.68 -5.51
CA THR A 228 -14.67 -20.99 -4.19
C THR A 228 -14.77 -19.74 -3.31
N TRP A 229 -13.74 -18.90 -3.32
CA TRP A 229 -13.70 -17.66 -2.55
C TRP A 229 -14.74 -16.63 -3.02
N LEU A 230 -15.01 -16.52 -4.33
CA LEU A 230 -15.95 -15.54 -4.87
C LEU A 230 -17.37 -16.07 -5.10
N ASP A 231 -17.62 -17.36 -4.87
CA ASP A 231 -18.93 -17.97 -5.08
C ASP A 231 -20.02 -17.27 -4.22
N PRO A 232 -21.00 -16.60 -4.84
CA PRO A 232 -22.06 -15.90 -4.13
C PRO A 232 -23.09 -16.85 -3.49
N LYS A 233 -23.09 -18.14 -3.85
CA LYS A 233 -23.92 -19.16 -3.20
C LYS A 233 -23.39 -19.50 -1.80
N ARG A 234 -22.10 -19.24 -1.54
CA ARG A 234 -21.45 -19.45 -0.24
C ARG A 234 -21.62 -18.23 0.67
N VAL A 235 -22.77 -18.16 1.32
CA VAL A 235 -23.22 -17.00 2.12
C VAL A 235 -22.88 -17.10 3.62
N GLU A 236 -22.14 -18.14 4.01
CA GLU A 236 -21.71 -18.41 5.37
C GLU A 236 -20.19 -18.52 5.47
N TRP A 237 -19.64 -18.17 6.64
CA TRP A 237 -18.23 -18.43 6.94
C TRP A 237 -18.08 -19.85 7.48
N ASN A 238 -17.27 -20.66 6.82
CA ASN A 238 -17.08 -22.07 7.18
C ASN A 238 -15.59 -22.46 7.16
N LYS A 239 -15.29 -23.70 7.55
CA LYS A 239 -13.91 -24.22 7.60
C LYS A 239 -13.25 -24.27 6.22
N GLU A 240 -14.02 -24.51 5.16
CA GLU A 240 -13.52 -24.53 3.78
C GLU A 240 -12.97 -23.15 3.38
N LEU A 241 -13.74 -22.08 3.55
CA LEU A 241 -13.29 -20.71 3.27
C LEU A 241 -12.09 -20.32 4.14
N GLN A 242 -12.08 -20.69 5.43
CA GLN A 242 -10.94 -20.43 6.30
C GLN A 242 -9.69 -21.19 5.83
N SER A 243 -9.84 -22.43 5.33
CA SER A 243 -8.72 -23.26 4.88
C SER A 243 -8.05 -22.75 3.59
N LEU A 244 -8.71 -21.86 2.84
CA LEU A 244 -8.11 -21.19 1.69
C LEU A 244 -7.10 -20.11 2.11
N LEU A 245 -7.15 -19.62 3.34
CA LEU A 245 -6.31 -18.51 3.82
C LEU A 245 -4.94 -18.99 4.30
N THR A 246 -4.19 -19.63 3.41
CA THR A 246 -2.85 -20.17 3.70
C THR A 246 -1.73 -19.32 3.08
N PRO A 247 -0.49 -19.42 3.59
CA PRO A 247 0.66 -18.78 2.97
C PRO A 247 0.86 -19.26 1.53
N PHE A 248 1.25 -18.35 0.64
CA PHE A 248 1.47 -18.67 -0.77
C PHE A 248 2.58 -19.72 -0.95
N GLU A 249 2.29 -20.77 -1.71
CA GLU A 249 3.19 -21.91 -1.92
C GLU A 249 4.08 -21.77 -3.16
N GLY A 250 3.72 -20.90 -4.10
CA GLY A 250 4.49 -20.66 -5.32
C GLY A 250 5.78 -19.86 -5.09
N GLU A 251 6.53 -19.70 -6.16
CA GLU A 251 7.82 -19.00 -6.16
C GLU A 251 7.65 -17.48 -6.24
N LEU A 252 8.39 -16.76 -5.39
CA LEU A 252 8.39 -15.29 -5.32
C LEU A 252 9.78 -14.74 -5.63
N ASP A 253 9.82 -13.69 -6.46
CA ASP A 253 10.99 -12.82 -6.56
C ASP A 253 10.91 -11.79 -5.43
N VAL A 254 11.96 -11.73 -4.60
CA VAL A 254 12.08 -10.79 -3.49
C VAL A 254 13.41 -10.08 -3.57
N TYR A 255 13.40 -8.76 -3.80
CA TYR A 255 14.64 -8.00 -3.98
C TYR A 255 14.53 -6.56 -3.45
N PRO A 256 15.65 -5.99 -2.97
CA PRO A 256 15.67 -4.61 -2.49
C PRO A 256 15.49 -3.60 -3.64
N VAL A 257 14.77 -2.52 -3.35
CA VAL A 257 14.45 -1.43 -4.30
C VAL A 257 14.81 -0.04 -3.72
N SER A 258 14.60 1.03 -4.49
CA SER A 258 14.93 2.39 -4.04
C SER A 258 14.20 2.77 -2.74
N LYS A 259 14.92 3.45 -1.82
CA LYS A 259 14.36 4.00 -0.58
C LYS A 259 13.27 5.05 -0.86
N ASP A 260 13.27 5.68 -2.04
CA ASP A 260 12.34 6.73 -2.44
C ASP A 260 10.87 6.29 -2.48
N VAL A 261 10.61 4.99 -2.62
CA VAL A 261 9.24 4.42 -2.56
C VAL A 261 8.58 4.67 -1.20
N GLY A 262 9.37 4.84 -0.14
CA GLY A 262 8.88 5.13 1.21
C GLY A 262 8.10 6.43 1.31
N LYS A 263 8.40 7.42 0.45
CA LYS A 263 7.67 8.69 0.42
C LYS A 263 6.37 8.53 -0.37
N VAL A 264 5.25 8.62 0.35
CA VAL A 264 3.90 8.59 -0.25
C VAL A 264 3.75 9.72 -1.25
N GLY A 265 3.20 9.41 -2.42
CA GLY A 265 2.99 10.38 -3.51
C GLY A 265 4.03 10.30 -4.62
N ASN A 266 5.24 9.80 -4.34
CA ASN A 266 6.21 9.51 -5.39
C ASN A 266 5.73 8.35 -6.26
N ASN A 267 5.87 8.45 -7.58
CA ASN A 267 5.50 7.41 -8.54
C ASN A 267 6.59 7.28 -9.60
N SER A 268 7.25 6.13 -9.70
CA SER A 268 8.30 5.89 -10.70
C SER A 268 8.42 4.41 -11.06
N PRO A 269 8.60 4.07 -12.35
CA PRO A 269 8.91 2.70 -12.77
C PRO A 269 10.17 2.13 -12.09
N SER A 270 11.11 3.00 -11.69
CA SER A 270 12.32 2.58 -10.98
C SER A 270 12.06 1.91 -9.62
N PHE A 271 10.86 2.06 -9.05
CA PHE A 271 10.54 1.51 -7.73
C PHE A 271 10.36 -0.01 -7.73
N ILE A 272 10.12 -0.63 -8.89
CA ILE A 272 10.04 -2.09 -9.03
C ILE A 272 11.33 -2.71 -9.60
N ILE A 273 12.34 -1.89 -9.89
CA ILE A 273 13.61 -2.33 -10.47
C ILE A 273 14.58 -2.65 -9.32
N PRO A 274 15.24 -3.84 -9.31
CA PRO A 274 16.21 -4.19 -8.26
C PRO A 274 17.34 -3.16 -8.18
N ILE A 275 17.76 -2.79 -6.97
CA ILE A 275 18.86 -1.80 -6.79
C ILE A 275 20.14 -2.23 -7.51
N ASN A 276 20.47 -3.52 -7.53
CA ASN A 276 21.71 -4.05 -8.11
C ASN A 276 21.61 -4.37 -9.60
N SER A 277 20.47 -4.07 -10.25
CA SER A 277 20.30 -4.35 -11.68
C SER A 277 20.98 -3.28 -12.54
N LYS A 278 21.41 -3.65 -13.75
CA LYS A 278 21.94 -2.72 -14.77
C LYS A 278 20.90 -1.70 -15.25
N GLU A 279 19.61 -2.05 -15.11
CA GLU A 279 18.47 -1.20 -15.47
C GLU A 279 18.30 -0.01 -14.51
N ASN A 280 18.85 -0.11 -13.30
CA ASN A 280 18.86 1.00 -12.36
C ASN A 280 19.97 2.01 -12.70
N LYS A 281 19.61 3.02 -13.49
CA LYS A 281 20.51 4.12 -13.92
C LYS A 281 20.98 5.01 -12.77
N ASN A 282 20.34 4.95 -11.60
CA ASN A 282 20.70 5.73 -10.41
C ASN A 282 21.66 4.99 -9.46
N ASN A 283 22.04 3.74 -9.76
CA ASN A 283 23.00 3.02 -8.93
C ASN A 283 24.44 3.52 -9.19
N ILE A 284 25.07 4.05 -8.15
CA ILE A 284 26.48 4.45 -8.12
C ILE A 284 27.42 3.33 -8.64
N ALA A 285 27.13 2.06 -8.37
CA ALA A 285 27.92 0.93 -8.88
C ALA A 285 27.87 0.82 -10.41
N ASN A 286 26.73 1.14 -11.04
CA ASN A 286 26.62 1.19 -12.50
C ASN A 286 27.32 2.42 -13.08
N PHE A 287 27.37 3.53 -12.33
CA PHE A 287 28.10 4.74 -12.70
C PHE A 287 29.62 4.50 -12.74
N PHE A 288 30.17 3.81 -11.72
CA PHE A 288 31.59 3.44 -11.68
C PHE A 288 31.96 2.29 -12.64
N GLY A 289 31.04 1.36 -12.90
CA GLY A 289 31.24 0.27 -13.88
C GLY A 289 31.41 0.79 -15.32
N ASN A 290 30.60 1.77 -15.72
CA ASN A 290 30.73 2.40 -17.05
C ASN A 290 32.02 3.21 -17.20
N GLN A 291 32.49 3.84 -16.12
CA GLN A 291 33.75 4.60 -16.15
C GLN A 291 34.98 3.68 -16.31
N GLN A 292 34.95 2.49 -15.68
CA GLN A 292 35.99 1.47 -15.87
C GLN A 292 35.96 0.83 -17.26
N GLN A 293 34.77 0.61 -17.84
CA GLN A 293 34.66 0.11 -19.22
C GLN A 293 35.11 1.15 -20.26
N ALA A 294 34.78 2.43 -20.07
CA ALA A 294 35.29 3.52 -20.91
C ALA A 294 36.82 3.66 -20.80
N ALA A 295 37.39 3.44 -19.61
CA ALA A 295 38.84 3.43 -19.40
C ALA A 295 39.52 2.19 -20.03
N LYS A 296 38.86 1.02 -20.03
CA LYS A 296 39.34 -0.20 -20.70
C LYS A 296 39.30 -0.07 -22.22
N GLY A 297 38.22 0.49 -22.78
CA GLY A 297 38.09 0.75 -24.22
C GLY A 297 39.15 1.73 -24.75
N LYS A 298 39.50 2.78 -23.98
CA LYS A 298 40.62 3.68 -24.33
C LYS A 298 42.00 3.01 -24.20
N ARG A 299 42.17 2.07 -23.26
CA ARG A 299 43.42 1.29 -23.11
C ARG A 299 43.59 0.23 -24.21
N GLU A 300 42.51 -0.37 -24.70
CA GLU A 300 42.56 -1.30 -25.84
C GLU A 300 42.75 -0.58 -27.17
N ALA A 301 42.07 0.56 -27.39
CA ALA A 301 42.29 1.38 -28.59
C ALA A 301 43.74 1.88 -28.71
N SER A 302 44.34 2.35 -27.59
CA SER A 302 45.75 2.77 -27.56
C SER A 302 46.77 1.62 -27.59
N LYS A 303 46.33 0.36 -27.43
CA LYS A 303 47.18 -0.83 -27.59
C LYS A 303 47.11 -1.37 -29.02
N LEU A 304 45.97 -1.20 -29.69
CA LEU A 304 45.80 -1.53 -31.11
C LEU A 304 46.55 -0.56 -32.02
N GLU A 305 46.54 0.75 -31.72
CA GLU A 305 47.32 1.75 -32.48
C GLU A 305 48.84 1.57 -32.32
N ARG A 306 49.32 1.08 -31.16
CA ARG A 306 50.74 0.79 -30.93
C ARG A 306 51.20 -0.57 -31.50
N GLY A 307 50.28 -1.47 -31.81
CA GLY A 307 50.58 -2.75 -32.47
C GLY A 307 50.81 -2.64 -33.97
N ILE A 308 50.30 -1.58 -34.60
CA ILE A 308 50.41 -1.35 -36.06
C ILE A 308 51.71 -0.62 -36.44
N ALA A 309 52.42 -0.02 -35.47
CA ALA A 309 53.62 0.79 -35.72
C ALA A 309 54.96 0.02 -35.67
N ASN A 310 54.97 -1.28 -35.36
CA ASN A 310 56.21 -2.03 -35.06
C ASN A 310 56.52 -3.18 -36.03
N ASP A 311 55.98 -3.17 -37.24
CA ASP A 311 56.23 -4.24 -38.22
C ASP A 311 56.74 -3.72 -39.57
N VAL A 312 57.85 -2.97 -39.57
CA VAL A 312 58.75 -2.87 -40.74
C VAL A 312 60.19 -2.61 -40.27
N GLN A 313 61.10 -3.48 -40.75
CA GLN A 313 62.57 -3.37 -40.82
C GLN A 313 63.42 -3.67 -39.58
N GLY A 314 63.94 -4.90 -39.57
CA GLY A 314 65.14 -5.27 -38.82
C GLY A 314 66.41 -5.18 -39.68
N VAL A 315 67.56 -4.99 -39.01
CA VAL A 315 68.89 -5.52 -39.36
C VAL A 315 69.72 -5.52 -38.05
N GLN A 316 70.35 -6.65 -37.74
CA GLN A 316 71.35 -6.86 -36.67
C GLN A 316 72.77 -6.46 -37.15
N PRO A 317 73.76 -6.13 -36.27
CA PRO A 317 74.61 -7.20 -35.69
C PRO A 317 75.26 -6.98 -34.29
N SER A 318 75.43 -8.12 -33.61
CA SER A 318 76.59 -8.65 -32.85
C SER A 318 77.19 -7.99 -31.59
N ASN A 319 77.26 -8.85 -30.55
CA ASN A 319 78.28 -9.11 -29.51
C ASN A 319 78.63 -8.04 -28.45
N GLU A 320 78.38 -8.36 -27.17
CA GLU A 320 79.42 -8.71 -26.19
C GLU A 320 78.81 -9.14 -24.84
N ASP A 321 79.40 -10.18 -24.24
CA ASP A 321 79.12 -10.78 -22.93
C ASP A 321 79.32 -9.79 -21.77
N ARG A 322 78.35 -9.70 -20.83
CA ARG A 322 78.62 -9.47 -19.39
C ARG A 322 77.58 -10.14 -18.50
N HIS A 323 78.08 -11.06 -17.68
CA HIS A 323 77.43 -11.76 -16.59
C HIS A 323 77.37 -10.87 -15.34
N ILE A 324 76.21 -10.59 -14.74
CA ILE A 324 76.10 -10.10 -13.34
C ILE A 324 74.92 -10.79 -12.66
N VAL A 325 75.25 -11.32 -11.48
CA VAL A 325 74.54 -12.17 -10.52
C VAL A 325 73.32 -11.53 -9.86
N ASP A 326 72.36 -12.39 -9.50
CA ASP A 326 71.21 -12.12 -8.64
C ASP A 326 71.64 -11.68 -7.22
N ALA A 327 70.98 -10.64 -6.70
CA ALA A 327 71.06 -10.26 -5.30
C ALA A 327 69.66 -10.13 -4.72
N GLU A 328 69.26 -11.12 -3.92
CA GLU A 328 68.21 -10.99 -2.92
C GLU A 328 68.69 -10.07 -1.80
N THR A 329 67.94 -9.01 -1.48
CA THR A 329 68.00 -8.37 -0.17
C THR A 329 66.61 -7.92 0.26
N SER A 330 66.27 -8.36 1.46
CA SER A 330 65.06 -8.15 2.21
C SER A 330 65.04 -6.80 2.96
N GLU A 331 63.85 -6.49 3.49
CA GLU A 331 63.58 -5.69 4.70
C GLU A 331 63.47 -4.15 4.63
N HIS A 332 62.22 -3.74 4.91
CA HIS A 332 61.84 -2.77 5.94
C HIS A 332 62.64 -1.47 6.09
N ASN A 333 62.03 -0.35 5.67
CA ASN A 333 61.87 0.84 6.52
C ASN A 333 60.95 1.88 5.85
N ALA A 334 59.70 1.98 6.32
CA ALA A 334 58.80 3.08 5.99
C ALA A 334 58.60 3.96 7.22
N PRO A 335 59.01 5.24 7.22
CA PRO A 335 58.66 6.18 8.28
C PRO A 335 57.27 6.78 8.05
N LEU A 336 56.41 6.70 9.06
CA LEU A 336 55.18 7.48 9.19
C LEU A 336 55.51 8.95 9.48
N PRO A 337 54.83 9.95 8.88
CA PRO A 337 54.94 11.34 9.31
C PRO A 337 54.00 11.61 10.49
N ALA A 338 54.58 12.10 11.59
CA ALA A 338 53.88 12.66 12.73
C ALA A 338 53.39 14.10 12.46
N THR A 339 52.29 14.46 13.13
CA THR A 339 51.67 15.79 13.23
C THR A 339 52.57 16.83 13.91
N PRO A 340 52.32 18.13 13.65
CA PRO A 340 52.07 19.02 14.78
C PRO A 340 50.90 20.00 14.59
N GLU A 341 50.35 20.41 15.74
CA GLU A 341 49.15 21.21 15.95
C GLU A 341 49.29 22.72 15.67
N SER A 342 48.12 23.29 15.35
CA SER A 342 47.57 24.61 15.72
C SER A 342 48.37 25.90 15.51
N LYS A 343 47.86 26.75 14.61
CA LYS A 343 47.66 28.19 14.86
C LYS A 343 46.31 28.62 14.30
N SER A 344 45.45 29.07 15.20
CA SER A 344 44.16 29.72 14.97
C SER A 344 44.30 31.07 14.26
N LYS A 345 43.48 31.34 13.24
CA LYS A 345 43.05 32.70 12.89
C LYS A 345 41.67 32.70 12.24
N THR A 346 40.72 33.23 13.00
CA THR A 346 39.36 33.62 12.65
C THR A 346 39.38 34.73 11.59
N LEU A 347 38.58 34.61 10.53
CA LEU A 347 38.16 35.75 9.71
C LEU A 347 36.69 35.60 9.28
N LYS A 348 35.86 36.49 9.85
CA LYS A 348 34.54 36.89 9.36
C LYS A 348 34.71 37.81 8.14
N ARG A 349 33.76 37.78 7.21
CA ARG A 349 33.33 38.90 6.33
C ARG A 349 31.98 38.46 5.75
N GLU A 350 30.87 38.94 6.29
CA GLU A 350 30.20 40.23 6.08
C GLU A 350 29.76 40.50 4.63
N PHE A 351 28.50 40.87 4.60
CA PHE A 351 27.55 41.13 3.54
C PHE A 351 27.69 42.60 3.12
N ASP A 352 27.64 42.90 1.82
CA ASP A 352 27.49 44.29 1.38
C ASP A 352 26.60 44.35 0.14
N GLU A 353 25.54 45.15 0.26
CA GLU A 353 24.65 45.62 -0.79
C GLU A 353 25.34 46.78 -1.52
N PHE A 354 25.26 46.81 -2.86
CA PHE A 354 25.41 48.06 -3.60
C PHE A 354 24.41 48.09 -4.76
N GLN A 355 23.77 49.25 -4.89
CA GLN A 355 22.67 49.58 -5.78
C GLN A 355 23.08 50.79 -6.66
N ASP A 356 22.66 50.74 -7.94
CA ASP A 356 22.57 51.77 -9.00
C ASP A 356 23.88 52.46 -9.49
N ASP A 357 24.12 52.80 -10.77
CA ASP A 357 23.22 53.37 -11.81
C ASP A 357 23.77 53.24 -13.27
N LYS A 358 22.81 53.18 -14.23
CA LYS A 358 22.72 53.44 -15.71
C LYS A 358 23.97 53.51 -16.63
N THR A 359 23.93 52.95 -17.87
CA THR A 359 23.33 53.60 -19.07
C THR A 359 23.14 52.67 -20.31
N VAL A 360 21.88 52.60 -20.81
CA VAL A 360 21.32 52.67 -22.19
C VAL A 360 22.08 52.13 -23.43
N VAL A 361 21.49 51.16 -24.16
CA VAL A 361 21.13 51.16 -25.63
C VAL A 361 19.96 50.17 -25.88
N ALA A 362 19.14 50.44 -26.91
CA ALA A 362 17.70 50.21 -27.03
C ALA A 362 17.19 48.96 -27.83
N SER A 363 16.03 48.43 -27.37
CA SER A 363 14.74 48.05 -28.05
C SER A 363 14.66 47.18 -29.33
N PRO A 364 13.49 46.51 -29.67
CA PRO A 364 12.29 46.15 -28.89
C PRO A 364 11.70 44.71 -29.13
N PRO A 365 10.69 44.27 -28.34
CA PRO A 365 9.77 43.17 -28.66
C PRO A 365 8.32 43.64 -28.95
N PRO A 366 7.44 42.82 -29.60
CA PRO A 366 6.10 43.26 -29.99
C PRO A 366 4.98 43.04 -28.95
N HIS A 367 4.25 44.13 -28.71
CA HIS A 367 2.81 44.38 -28.50
C HIS A 367 1.82 43.38 -27.84
N LYS A 368 1.36 43.82 -26.64
CA LYS A 368 -0.01 44.03 -26.09
C LYS A 368 -1.26 43.41 -26.77
N ALA A 369 -2.17 42.92 -25.90
CA ALA A 369 -3.60 43.29 -25.91
C ALA A 369 -4.16 43.43 -24.46
N GLN A 370 -4.93 44.49 -24.23
CA GLN A 370 -5.52 44.93 -22.96
C GLN A 370 -6.90 44.33 -22.69
N LYS A 371 -7.35 44.30 -21.42
CA LYS A 371 -8.77 44.48 -21.05
C LYS A 371 -8.92 45.25 -19.73
N LEU A 372 -9.99 46.04 -19.71
CA LEU A 372 -10.27 47.20 -18.88
C LEU A 372 -10.82 46.88 -17.48
N ALA A 373 -10.67 47.88 -16.59
CA ALA A 373 -11.22 47.96 -15.24
C ALA A 373 -12.70 48.37 -15.21
N GLY A 374 -13.42 47.95 -14.16
CA GLY A 374 -14.75 48.42 -13.76
C GLY A 374 -14.92 48.32 -12.24
N THR A 375 -15.39 49.41 -11.63
CA THR A 375 -15.49 49.76 -10.20
C THR A 375 -16.70 49.10 -9.46
N PRO A 376 -16.80 49.19 -8.11
CA PRO A 376 -17.49 48.22 -7.26
C PRO A 376 -18.93 48.60 -6.83
N LEU A 377 -19.74 47.59 -6.49
CA LEU A 377 -21.09 47.74 -5.93
C LEU A 377 -21.21 47.17 -4.51
N ARG A 378 -21.35 48.12 -3.58
CA ARG A 378 -22.18 48.23 -2.36
C ARG A 378 -22.74 46.95 -1.66
N LYS A 379 -22.42 46.83 -0.37
CA LYS A 379 -22.97 45.91 0.65
C LYS A 379 -24.41 46.25 1.07
N PRO A 380 -25.18 45.26 1.57
CA PRO A 380 -26.22 45.49 2.57
C PRO A 380 -25.77 45.02 3.98
N GLN A 381 -26.09 45.83 4.99
CA GLN A 381 -26.09 45.45 6.41
C GLN A 381 -27.40 44.73 6.75
N THR A 382 -27.36 43.70 7.61
CA THR A 382 -28.41 43.51 8.65
C THR A 382 -27.92 42.66 9.83
N ARG A 383 -28.15 43.23 11.02
CA ARG A 383 -28.56 42.67 12.31
C ARG A 383 -27.71 41.58 13.01
N SER A 384 -27.09 42.06 14.08
CA SER A 384 -26.65 41.36 15.28
C SER A 384 -27.74 40.51 15.94
N THR A 385 -27.43 39.25 16.24
CA THR A 385 -28.10 38.48 17.29
C THR A 385 -27.07 37.78 18.19
N VAL A 386 -27.51 37.56 19.41
CA VAL A 386 -26.76 37.51 20.66
C VAL A 386 -26.12 36.15 20.90
N LYS A 387 -24.88 36.18 21.44
CA LYS A 387 -24.17 35.01 21.97
C LYS A 387 -24.86 34.52 23.24
N HIS A 388 -25.38 33.29 23.25
CA HIS A 388 -25.61 32.55 24.49
C HIS A 388 -24.56 31.47 24.67
N LYS A 389 -23.70 31.73 25.66
CA LYS A 389 -22.75 30.83 26.30
C LYS A 389 -23.52 30.06 27.37
N VAL A 390 -23.48 28.72 27.36
CA VAL A 390 -23.87 27.92 28.52
C VAL A 390 -22.68 27.09 28.95
N GLN A 391 -22.07 27.53 30.06
CA GLN A 391 -21.15 26.76 30.87
C GLN A 391 -21.91 26.13 32.04
N SER A 392 -21.36 25.01 32.47
CA SER A 392 -21.79 24.00 33.43
C SER A 392 -21.86 24.39 34.92
N ALA A 393 -22.56 23.51 35.68
CA ALA A 393 -22.36 23.06 37.08
C ALA A 393 -23.35 23.58 38.15
N PRO A 394 -23.39 23.03 39.39
CA PRO A 394 -23.86 21.68 39.79
C PRO A 394 -24.81 21.68 41.03
N SER A 395 -25.19 20.49 41.54
CA SER A 395 -25.43 20.14 42.97
C SER A 395 -26.87 19.95 43.56
N LYS A 396 -27.18 18.66 43.84
CA LYS A 396 -27.63 18.01 45.11
C LYS A 396 -29.09 17.98 45.63
N ASN A 397 -29.41 16.74 46.07
CA ASN A 397 -30.31 16.25 47.14
C ASN A 397 -31.82 16.21 46.84
N SER A 398 -32.59 15.16 47.18
CA SER A 398 -32.57 14.35 48.41
C SER A 398 -33.20 12.95 48.23
N ALA A 399 -33.25 12.22 49.34
CA ALA A 399 -33.30 10.77 49.52
C ALA A 399 -34.67 10.06 49.36
N ARG A 400 -34.62 8.73 49.14
CA ARG A 400 -35.38 7.78 49.98
C ARG A 400 -34.82 6.36 49.93
N ARG A 401 -34.47 5.84 51.12
CA ARG A 401 -34.21 4.44 51.47
C ARG A 401 -35.53 3.76 51.86
N THR A 402 -35.72 2.50 51.49
CA THR A 402 -36.52 1.44 52.14
C THR A 402 -36.26 0.14 51.39
N ALA A 403 -36.26 -1.07 51.92
CA ALA A 403 -35.95 -1.71 53.20
C ALA A 403 -36.06 -3.22 52.87
N ILE A 404 -35.17 -4.04 53.43
CA ILE A 404 -35.16 -5.52 53.30
C ILE A 404 -36.19 -6.12 54.28
N PRO A 405 -36.72 -7.33 54.01
CA PRO A 405 -36.89 -8.30 55.10
C PRO A 405 -36.27 -9.70 54.83
N PRO A 406 -36.11 -10.54 55.88
CA PRO A 406 -35.10 -11.60 55.95
C PRO A 406 -35.66 -13.04 56.12
N ASN A 407 -34.84 -14.07 55.82
CA ASN A 407 -34.52 -15.29 56.63
C ASN A 407 -33.86 -16.36 55.74
N ALA A 408 -32.63 -16.80 56.05
CA ALA A 408 -32.25 -18.07 56.76
C ALA A 408 -32.32 -19.29 55.80
N GLU A 409 -31.31 -20.14 55.58
CA GLU A 409 -30.38 -20.82 56.50
C GLU A 409 -29.08 -21.30 55.80
N ARG A 410 -28.27 -22.04 56.57
CA ARG A 410 -26.82 -22.30 56.54
C ARG A 410 -26.34 -23.41 55.58
N GLY A 411 -25.05 -23.34 55.25
CA GLY A 411 -24.18 -24.48 54.87
C GLY A 411 -22.85 -23.96 54.28
N THR A 412 -21.78 -23.75 55.05
CA THR A 412 -20.66 -24.70 55.35
C THR A 412 -20.26 -25.53 54.09
N GLN A 413 -19.04 -25.57 53.54
CA GLN A 413 -17.68 -25.56 54.10
C GLN A 413 -16.60 -25.21 53.04
N LYS A 414 -15.53 -24.56 53.53
CA LYS A 414 -14.07 -24.75 53.32
C LYS A 414 -13.42 -24.84 51.92
N ILE A 415 -12.58 -23.83 51.71
CA ILE A 415 -11.29 -23.80 51.01
C ILE A 415 -10.34 -24.93 51.46
N THR A 416 -9.68 -25.60 50.50
CA THR A 416 -8.25 -25.96 50.59
C THR A 416 -7.61 -26.11 49.20
N LYS A 417 -6.38 -25.56 49.12
CA LYS A 417 -5.31 -25.63 48.09
C LYS A 417 -5.14 -27.02 47.45
N PHE A 418 -4.55 -27.10 46.25
CA PHE A 418 -3.33 -27.90 45.99
C PHE A 418 -2.76 -27.64 44.58
N PHE A 419 -1.45 -27.40 44.50
CA PHE A 419 -0.62 -27.30 43.29
C PHE A 419 -0.05 -28.69 42.91
N GLY A 420 0.31 -28.87 41.63
CA GLY A 420 1.19 -29.94 41.10
C GLY A 420 0.41 -31.02 40.33
N LYS A 421 0.73 -31.43 39.10
CA LYS A 421 1.95 -31.35 38.27
C LYS A 421 1.55 -31.15 36.81
#